data_AF-A0ABD2S6N9-F1
#
_entry.id   AF-A0ABD2S6N9-F1
#
_cell.length_a   1.000
_cell.length_b   1.000
_cell.length_c   1.000
_cell.angle_alpha   90.00
_cell.angle_beta   90.00
_cell.angle_gamma   90.00
#
_symmetry.space_group_name_H-M   'P 1'
#
loop_
_entity.id
_entity.type
_entity.pdbx_description
1 polymer ?
#
loop_
_entity_poly.entity_id
_entity_poly.type
_entity_poly.pdbx_seq_one_letter_code
_entity_poly.pdbx_strand_id
1 'polypeptide(L)'
;MLELSMNTKKLVIIYDSIMKDYLGDVHTLPNVETCIFHSGSAISKYSLLRQSIDDLNVTVDDDHEKLLKQMHEAMDSCFPPGMELFEKDLYEWDLNSGEFMISSREVEGKYLDLLANVKNKKPLWALGPLHMLLHDSTSKAPSHDCVEFLNNQDVNSVIKGSKKE
;
A
#
# COMPACT_ATOMS: atom_id res chain seq x y z
N MET A 1 16.58 -18.33 0.97
CA MET A 1 15.29 -18.61 1.64
C MET A 1 15.32 -19.91 2.44
N LEU A 2 15.61 -21.07 1.83
CA LEU A 2 15.73 -22.36 2.53
C LEU A 2 16.62 -22.32 3.78
N GLU A 3 17.84 -21.79 3.65
CA GLU A 3 18.79 -21.70 4.78
C GLU A 3 18.24 -20.84 5.95
N LEU A 4 17.63 -19.69 5.65
CA LEU A 4 16.99 -18.84 6.65
C LEU A 4 15.80 -19.56 7.32
N SER A 5 15.03 -20.32 6.54
CA SER A 5 13.93 -21.15 7.01
C SER A 5 14.41 -22.22 7.98
N MET A 6 15.49 -22.94 7.66
CA MET A 6 16.02 -24.02 8.51
C MET A 6 16.56 -23.51 9.85
N ASN A 7 17.04 -22.27 9.89
CA ASN A 7 17.68 -21.67 11.06
C ASN A 7 16.75 -20.79 11.90
N THR A 8 15.48 -20.63 11.51
CA THR A 8 14.54 -19.72 12.19
C THR A 8 13.24 -20.43 12.56
N LYS A 9 12.70 -20.12 13.75
CA LYS A 9 11.41 -20.69 14.20
C LYS A 9 10.24 -20.31 13.28
N LYS A 10 10.21 -19.07 12.78
CA LYS A 10 9.20 -18.53 11.88
C LYS A 10 9.82 -17.41 11.05
N LEU A 11 9.60 -17.44 9.75
CA LEU A 11 10.07 -16.43 8.81
C LEU A 11 8.86 -15.71 8.20
N VAL A 12 8.82 -14.39 8.30
CA VAL A 12 7.75 -13.57 7.69
C VAL A 12 8.37 -12.75 6.57
N ILE A 13 7.87 -12.92 5.36
CA ILE A 13 8.29 -12.15 4.18
C ILE A 13 7.24 -11.08 3.92
N ILE A 14 7.64 -9.81 3.94
CA ILE A 14 6.80 -8.71 3.49
C ILE A 14 7.33 -8.25 2.14
N TYR A 15 6.46 -8.23 1.13
CA TYR A 15 6.84 -7.93 -0.24
C TYR A 15 5.86 -6.97 -0.88
N ASP A 16 6.34 -6.07 -1.74
CA ASP A 16 5.46 -5.21 -2.53
C ASP A 16 4.62 -6.05 -3.49
N SER A 17 3.39 -5.63 -3.79
CA SER A 17 2.47 -6.38 -4.64
C SER A 17 3.05 -6.71 -6.03
N ILE A 18 3.91 -5.85 -6.60
CA ILE A 18 4.56 -6.11 -7.89
C ILE A 18 5.60 -7.24 -7.82
N MET A 19 6.05 -7.59 -6.61
CA MET A 19 7.06 -8.62 -6.39
C MET A 19 6.45 -10.02 -6.22
N LYS A 20 5.12 -10.17 -6.36
CA LYS A 20 4.38 -11.42 -6.17
C LYS A 20 4.99 -12.59 -6.96
N ASP A 21 5.33 -12.39 -8.23
CA ASP A 21 5.88 -13.45 -9.10
C ASP A 21 7.31 -13.88 -8.72
N TYR A 22 8.03 -13.08 -7.94
CA TYR A 22 9.42 -13.37 -7.51
C TYR A 22 9.50 -14.24 -6.25
N LEU A 23 8.35 -14.57 -5.64
CA LEU A 23 8.31 -15.43 -4.45
C LEU A 23 8.68 -16.88 -4.76
N GLY A 24 8.49 -17.34 -6.00
CA GLY A 24 8.79 -18.72 -6.38
C GLY A 24 8.05 -19.74 -5.51
N ASP A 25 8.79 -20.65 -4.87
CA ASP A 25 8.26 -21.75 -4.07
C ASP A 25 8.29 -21.50 -2.55
N VAL A 26 8.53 -20.26 -2.09
CA VAL A 26 8.69 -19.98 -0.64
C VAL A 26 7.46 -20.34 0.20
N HIS A 27 6.26 -20.35 -0.39
CA HIS A 27 5.01 -20.76 0.28
C HIS A 27 4.96 -22.26 0.60
N THR A 28 5.83 -23.06 -0.02
CA THR A 28 5.95 -24.51 0.26
C THR A 28 6.71 -24.77 1.56
N LEU A 29 7.41 -23.77 2.09
CA LEU A 29 8.19 -23.89 3.30
C LEU A 29 7.28 -23.78 4.53
N PRO A 30 7.30 -24.78 5.45
CA PRO A 30 6.27 -24.92 6.49
C PRO A 30 6.32 -23.84 7.58
N ASN A 31 7.44 -23.12 7.70
CA ASN A 31 7.65 -22.06 8.70
C ASN A 31 7.72 -20.66 8.09
N VAL A 32 7.28 -20.50 6.83
CA VAL A 32 7.24 -19.22 6.13
C VAL A 32 5.80 -18.71 6.07
N GLU A 33 5.61 -17.46 6.49
CA GLU A 33 4.41 -16.67 6.19
C GLU A 33 4.79 -15.53 5.24
N THR A 34 3.86 -15.16 4.37
CA THR A 34 4.10 -14.12 3.37
C THR A 34 2.98 -13.10 3.45
N CYS A 35 3.31 -11.81 3.46
CA CYS A 35 2.34 -10.74 3.53
C CYS A 35 2.58 -9.73 2.41
N ILE A 36 1.51 -9.34 1.72
CA ILE A 36 1.61 -8.31 0.67
C ILE A 36 1.65 -6.94 1.33
N PHE A 37 2.51 -6.07 0.83
CA PHE A 37 2.55 -4.66 1.17
C PHE A 37 2.01 -3.84 0.00
N HIS A 38 0.97 -3.05 0.28
CA HIS A 38 0.38 -2.11 -0.67
C HIS A 38 0.86 -0.70 -0.33
N SER A 39 1.64 -0.13 -1.25
CA SER A 39 2.16 1.23 -1.16
C SER A 39 1.13 2.30 -1.58
N GLY A 40 0.08 1.90 -2.30
CA GLY A 40 -1.03 2.76 -2.69
C GLY A 40 -2.04 3.01 -1.56
N SER A 41 -2.93 3.97 -1.80
CA SER A 41 -4.03 4.31 -0.89
C SER A 41 -5.12 3.22 -0.90
N ALA A 42 -5.90 3.14 0.18
CA ALA A 42 -7.00 2.18 0.28
C ALA A 42 -8.09 2.47 -0.77
N ILE A 43 -8.39 3.74 -1.05
CA ILE A 43 -9.37 4.11 -2.08
C ILE A 43 -8.93 3.70 -3.48
N SER A 44 -7.66 3.93 -3.85
CA SER A 44 -7.16 3.56 -5.17
C SER A 44 -7.17 2.05 -5.36
N LYS A 45 -6.75 1.31 -4.33
CA LYS A 45 -6.79 -0.15 -4.36
C LYS A 45 -8.24 -0.67 -4.52
N TYR A 46 -9.16 -0.18 -3.70
CA TYR A 46 -10.56 -0.61 -3.79
C TYR A 46 -11.20 -0.26 -5.14
N SER A 47 -10.89 0.93 -5.67
CA SER A 47 -11.36 1.34 -7.00
C SER A 47 -10.86 0.39 -8.09
N LEU A 48 -9.56 0.04 -8.08
CA LEU A 48 -8.98 -0.90 -9.03
C LEU A 48 -9.60 -2.30 -8.91
N LEU A 49 -9.77 -2.78 -7.68
CA LEU A 49 -10.37 -4.08 -7.42
C LEU A 49 -11.80 -4.18 -7.98
N ARG A 50 -12.59 -3.12 -7.81
CA ARG A 50 -13.95 -3.04 -8.36
C ARG A 50 -14.00 -3.05 -9.89
N GLN A 51 -12.97 -2.50 -10.55
CA GLN A 51 -12.84 -2.58 -12.00
C GLN A 51 -12.44 -3.97 -12.48
N SER A 52 -11.72 -4.70 -11.62
CA SER A 52 -11.09 -5.97 -11.97
C SER A 52 -12.01 -7.17 -11.74
N ILE A 53 -13.05 -7.01 -10.91
CA ILE A 53 -13.93 -8.09 -10.46
C ILE A 53 -15.39 -7.66 -10.61
N ASP A 54 -16.10 -8.32 -11.53
CA ASP A 54 -17.48 -7.98 -11.90
C ASP A 54 -18.50 -8.20 -10.76
N ASP A 55 -18.22 -9.13 -9.83
CA ASP A 55 -19.15 -9.57 -8.77
C ASP A 55 -18.84 -9.01 -7.37
N LEU A 56 -18.14 -7.87 -7.28
CA LEU A 56 -17.94 -7.15 -6.02
C LEU A 56 -19.26 -6.49 -5.56
N ASN A 57 -20.22 -7.29 -5.10
CA ASN A 57 -21.55 -6.85 -4.67
C ASN A 57 -21.50 -6.14 -3.31
N VAL A 58 -20.89 -4.96 -3.29
CA VAL A 58 -20.73 -4.12 -2.11
C VAL A 58 -21.47 -2.81 -2.34
N THR A 59 -22.51 -2.58 -1.54
CA THR A 59 -23.25 -1.31 -1.57
C THR A 59 -22.46 -0.23 -0.86
N VAL A 60 -22.21 0.89 -1.53
CA VAL A 60 -21.70 2.13 -0.96
C VAL A 60 -22.76 3.23 -1.12
N ASP A 61 -22.74 4.25 -0.27
CA ASP A 61 -23.61 5.42 -0.45
C ASP A 61 -23.26 6.25 -1.71
N ASP A 62 -24.21 7.10 -2.12
CA ASP A 62 -24.17 7.86 -3.38
C ASP A 62 -22.94 8.78 -3.52
N ASP A 63 -22.48 9.39 -2.42
CA ASP A 63 -21.33 10.30 -2.45
C ASP A 63 -20.05 9.54 -2.77
N HIS A 64 -19.89 8.36 -2.15
CA HIS A 64 -18.75 7.50 -2.42
C HIS A 64 -18.84 6.79 -3.77
N GLU A 65 -20.04 6.51 -4.27
CA GLU A 65 -20.24 5.99 -5.62
C GLU A 65 -19.75 7.00 -6.67
N LYS A 66 -20.11 8.28 -6.49
CA LYS A 66 -19.62 9.37 -7.33
C LYS A 66 -18.10 9.50 -7.28
N LEU A 67 -17.51 9.41 -6.08
CA LEU A 67 -16.05 9.47 -5.90
C LEU A 67 -15.36 8.27 -6.57
N LEU A 68 -15.90 7.06 -6.45
CA LEU A 68 -15.34 5.87 -7.10
C LEU A 68 -15.42 5.95 -8.63
N LYS A 69 -16.47 6.56 -9.17
CA LYS A 69 -16.56 6.84 -10.60
C LYS A 69 -15.49 7.83 -11.08
N GLN A 70 -15.24 8.90 -10.31
CA GLN A 70 -14.14 9.82 -10.60
C GLN A 70 -12.77 9.14 -10.47
N MET A 71 -12.62 8.27 -9.48
CA MET A 71 -11.41 7.48 -9.32
C MET A 71 -11.20 6.55 -10.51
N HIS A 72 -12.26 5.95 -11.07
CA HIS A 72 -12.14 5.10 -12.25
C HIS A 72 -11.43 5.82 -13.41
N GLU A 73 -11.90 7.02 -13.77
CA GLU A 73 -11.30 7.84 -14.82
C GLU A 73 -9.84 8.22 -14.50
N ALA A 74 -9.54 8.51 -13.22
CA ALA A 74 -8.19 8.81 -12.78
C ALA A 74 -7.26 7.58 -12.87
N MET A 75 -7.75 6.38 -12.52
CA MET A 75 -6.98 5.14 -12.56
C MET A 75 -6.55 4.81 -13.99
N ASP A 76 -7.44 4.94 -14.98
CA ASP A 76 -7.11 4.73 -16.40
C ASP A 76 -5.99 5.68 -16.90
N SER A 77 -5.92 6.88 -16.33
CA SER A 77 -4.89 7.87 -16.68
C SER A 77 -3.57 7.69 -15.92
N CYS A 78 -3.62 7.09 -14.73
CA CYS A 78 -2.48 6.99 -13.81
C CYS A 78 -1.76 5.64 -13.90
N PHE A 79 -2.42 4.60 -14.41
CA PHE A 79 -1.87 3.26 -14.51
C PHE A 79 -1.68 2.83 -15.96
N PRO A 80 -0.69 1.97 -16.24
CA PRO A 80 -0.56 1.38 -17.56
C PRO A 80 -1.79 0.49 -17.88
N PRO A 81 -2.12 0.31 -19.17
CA PRO A 81 -3.14 -0.64 -19.58
C PRO A 81 -2.86 -2.06 -19.04
N GLY A 82 -3.90 -2.77 -18.59
CA GLY A 82 -3.77 -4.12 -18.04
C GLY A 82 -3.56 -4.17 -16.53
N MET A 83 -3.65 -3.04 -15.83
CA MET A 83 -3.57 -2.99 -14.37
C MET A 83 -4.73 -3.75 -13.70
N GLU A 84 -5.89 -3.80 -14.35
CA GLU A 84 -7.05 -4.58 -13.93
C GLU A 84 -6.79 -6.10 -13.97
N LEU A 85 -6.00 -6.57 -14.93
CA LEU A 85 -5.60 -7.98 -14.99
C LEU A 85 -4.63 -8.32 -13.87
N PHE A 86 -3.70 -7.41 -13.57
CA PHE A 86 -2.76 -7.58 -12.47
C PHE A 86 -3.48 -7.58 -11.11
N GLU A 87 -4.44 -6.68 -10.88
CA GLU A 87 -5.20 -6.66 -9.63
C GLU A 87 -6.10 -7.89 -9.50
N LYS A 88 -6.69 -8.37 -10.60
CA LYS A 88 -7.44 -9.63 -10.60
C LYS A 88 -6.56 -10.82 -10.20
N ASP A 89 -5.35 -10.92 -10.77
CA ASP A 89 -4.39 -11.97 -10.41
C ASP A 89 -3.92 -11.87 -8.94
N LEU A 90 -3.67 -10.66 -8.44
CA LEU A 90 -3.41 -10.44 -7.01
C LEU A 90 -4.61 -10.81 -6.11
N TYR A 91 -5.82 -10.52 -6.57
CA TYR A 91 -7.04 -10.87 -5.87
C TYR A 91 -7.22 -12.39 -5.80
N GLU A 92 -6.91 -13.11 -6.87
CA GLU A 92 -6.94 -14.59 -6.92
C GLU A 92 -5.77 -15.22 -6.15
N TRP A 93 -4.69 -14.48 -5.88
CA TRP A 93 -3.53 -14.94 -5.11
C TRP A 93 -3.86 -15.21 -3.64
N ASP A 94 -4.21 -16.45 -3.30
CA ASP A 94 -4.62 -16.83 -1.93
C ASP A 94 -3.50 -17.42 -1.06
N LEU A 95 -2.25 -17.41 -1.53
CA LEU A 95 -1.11 -18.02 -0.80
C LEU A 95 -0.47 -17.12 0.27
N ASN A 96 -0.89 -15.86 0.38
CA ASN A 96 -0.43 -14.95 1.42
C ASN A 96 -1.20 -15.11 2.74
N SER A 97 -0.58 -14.70 3.85
CA SER A 97 -1.10 -14.75 5.22
C SER A 97 -1.83 -13.46 5.64
N GLY A 98 -1.77 -12.41 4.83
CA GLY A 98 -2.39 -11.12 5.10
C GLY A 98 -1.76 -9.98 4.31
N GLU A 99 -2.29 -8.78 4.54
CA GLU A 99 -1.94 -7.60 3.74
C GLU A 99 -1.68 -6.38 4.62
N PHE A 100 -0.71 -5.57 4.24
CA PHE A 100 -0.34 -4.31 4.88
C PHE A 100 -0.64 -3.15 3.94
N MET A 101 -1.13 -2.04 4.48
CA MET A 101 -1.32 -0.79 3.74
C MET A 101 -0.74 0.39 4.50
N ILE A 102 -0.14 1.36 3.79
CA ILE A 102 0.26 2.65 4.36
C ILE A 102 -0.97 3.57 4.44
N SER A 103 -1.91 3.23 5.33
CA SER A 103 -3.14 3.98 5.50
C SER A 103 -3.58 3.95 6.97
N SER A 104 -4.61 4.72 7.30
CA SER A 104 -5.17 4.81 8.66
C SER A 104 -6.69 4.85 8.59
N ARG A 105 -7.36 4.44 9.67
CA ARG A 105 -8.82 4.50 9.73
C ARG A 105 -9.34 5.93 9.68
N GLU A 106 -8.59 6.85 10.25
CA GLU A 106 -8.88 8.29 10.31
C GLU A 106 -8.96 8.92 8.91
N VAL A 107 -8.18 8.41 7.96
CA VAL A 107 -8.12 8.95 6.59
C VAL A 107 -8.96 8.13 5.61
N GLU A 108 -8.87 6.80 5.66
CA GLU A 108 -9.48 5.93 4.64
C GLU A 108 -10.28 4.74 5.23
N GLY A 109 -10.75 4.86 6.48
CA GLY A 109 -11.38 3.76 7.23
C GLY A 109 -12.47 3.03 6.48
N LYS A 110 -13.34 3.75 5.75
CA LYS A 110 -14.39 3.13 4.94
C LYS A 110 -13.81 2.17 3.89
N TYR A 111 -12.81 2.60 3.12
CA TYR A 111 -12.22 1.76 2.07
C TYR A 111 -11.42 0.59 2.64
N LEU A 112 -10.76 0.78 3.79
CA LEU A 112 -10.14 -0.31 4.53
C LEU A 112 -11.17 -1.36 4.97
N ASP A 113 -12.33 -0.94 5.46
CA ASP A 113 -13.42 -1.86 5.83
C ASP A 113 -13.99 -2.57 4.61
N LEU A 114 -14.16 -1.88 3.48
CA LEU A 114 -14.60 -2.52 2.24
C LEU A 114 -13.61 -3.60 1.80
N LEU A 115 -12.31 -3.27 1.72
CA LEU A 115 -11.24 -4.21 1.34
C LEU A 115 -11.17 -5.42 2.27
N ALA A 116 -11.26 -5.22 3.58
CA ALA A 116 -11.23 -6.29 4.57
C ALA A 116 -12.42 -7.27 4.44
N ASN A 117 -13.53 -6.81 3.85
CA ASN A 117 -14.74 -7.62 3.66
C ASN A 117 -14.82 -8.34 2.31
N VAL A 118 -13.95 -8.03 1.33
CA VAL A 118 -14.02 -8.65 -0.01
C VAL A 118 -13.52 -10.11 0.01
N LYS A 119 -12.43 -10.43 0.73
CA LYS A 119 -11.70 -11.69 0.58
C LYS A 119 -11.56 -12.46 1.89
N ASN A 120 -11.94 -13.75 1.90
CA ASN A 120 -11.56 -14.85 2.82
C ASN A 120 -11.10 -14.51 4.26
N LYS A 121 -11.67 -13.47 4.89
CA LYS A 121 -11.31 -12.98 6.24
C LYS A 121 -9.80 -12.82 6.47
N LYS A 122 -9.02 -12.53 5.42
CA LYS A 122 -7.58 -12.29 5.58
C LYS A 122 -7.36 -10.99 6.33
N PRO A 123 -6.41 -10.94 7.26
CA PRO A 123 -6.14 -9.71 8.00
C PRO A 123 -5.56 -8.65 7.07
N LEU A 124 -6.15 -7.46 7.14
CA LEU A 124 -5.67 -6.23 6.52
C LEU A 124 -5.19 -5.29 7.63
N TRP A 125 -3.90 -4.99 7.67
CA TRP A 125 -3.28 -4.10 8.64
C TRP A 125 -2.97 -2.74 8.01
N ALA A 126 -3.66 -1.71 8.48
CA ALA A 126 -3.36 -0.32 8.15
C ALA A 126 -2.28 0.21 9.11
N LEU A 127 -1.10 0.55 8.57
CA LEU A 127 0.09 0.94 9.35
C LEU A 127 0.47 2.42 9.17
N GLY A 128 -0.49 3.30 8.92
CA GLY A 128 -0.25 4.69 8.55
C GLY A 128 -0.52 5.71 9.65
N PRO A 129 0.05 6.92 9.51
CA PRO A 129 1.08 7.27 8.53
C PRO A 129 2.46 6.74 8.95
N LEU A 130 3.14 5.99 8.06
CA LEU A 130 4.54 5.61 8.27
C LEU A 130 5.43 6.82 8.04
N HIS A 131 5.89 7.44 9.12
CA HIS A 131 6.89 8.49 9.03
C HIS A 131 8.28 7.84 8.94
N MET A 132 9.02 8.09 7.86
CA MET A 132 10.43 7.70 7.73
C MET A 132 11.31 8.58 8.63
N LEU A 133 11.25 8.42 9.95
CA LEU A 133 12.22 9.01 10.87
C LEU A 133 13.43 8.08 11.01
N LEU A 134 14.21 7.95 9.94
CA LEU A 134 15.62 7.59 10.07
C LEU A 134 16.43 8.88 9.91
N HIS A 135 16.31 9.77 10.89
CA HIS A 135 17.31 10.81 11.07
C HIS A 135 18.27 10.30 12.14
N ASP A 136 19.47 9.89 11.72
CA ASP A 136 20.58 9.69 12.65
C ASP A 136 20.87 11.04 13.32
N SER A 137 20.32 11.23 14.51
CA SER A 137 20.59 12.38 15.38
C SER A 137 22.06 12.46 15.82
N THR A 138 22.87 11.47 15.44
CA THR A 138 24.31 11.36 15.67
C THR A 138 25.15 11.92 14.52
N SER A 139 24.56 12.16 13.34
CA SER A 139 25.30 12.80 12.25
C SER A 139 25.46 14.29 12.53
N LYS A 140 26.70 14.72 12.77
CA LYS A 140 27.11 16.14 12.78
C LYS A 140 27.08 16.73 11.35
N ALA A 141 26.17 16.25 10.50
CA ALA A 141 26.07 16.76 9.15
C ALA A 141 25.65 18.24 9.24
N PRO A 142 26.34 19.15 8.53
CA PRO A 142 25.92 20.54 8.47
C PRO A 142 24.47 20.62 8.00
N SER A 143 23.70 21.52 8.62
CA SER A 143 22.33 21.80 8.23
C SER A 143 22.31 22.14 6.73
N HIS A 144 21.45 21.47 5.95
CA HIS A 144 21.31 21.78 4.54
C HIS A 144 20.83 23.23 4.37
N ASP A 145 21.33 23.96 3.36
CA ASP A 145 21.03 25.38 3.12
C ASP A 145 19.52 25.67 3.09
N CYS A 146 18.72 24.74 2.57
CA CYS A 146 17.25 24.84 2.60
C CYS A 146 16.66 24.93 4.02
N VAL A 147 17.22 24.22 5.00
CA VAL A 147 16.77 24.27 6.40
C VAL A 147 17.16 25.61 7.02
N GLU A 148 18.36 26.12 6.73
CA GLU A 148 18.78 27.46 7.18
C GLU A 148 17.92 28.57 6.55
N PHE A 149 17.59 28.46 5.26
CA PHE A 149 16.64 29.34 4.60
C PHE A 149 15.28 29.31 5.31
N LEU A 150 14.73 28.12 5.56
CA LEU A 150 13.42 27.95 6.24
C LEU A 150 13.42 28.55 7.65
N ASN A 151 14.52 28.42 8.40
CA ASN A 151 14.66 28.98 9.75
C ASN A 151 14.58 30.52 9.78
N ASN A 152 14.86 31.17 8.65
CA ASN A 152 14.83 32.64 8.52
C ASN A 152 13.50 33.18 7.97
N GLN A 153 12.52 32.33 7.69
CA GLN A 153 11.21 32.76 7.17
C GLN A 153 10.16 32.78 8.28
N ASP A 154 9.13 33.61 8.09
CA ASP A 154 7.97 33.61 8.99
C ASP A 154 7.24 32.26 8.96
N VAL A 155 6.61 31.89 10.08
CA VAL A 155 5.85 30.64 10.21
C VAL A 155 4.79 30.54 9.10
N ASN A 156 4.77 29.41 8.38
CA ASN A 156 3.85 29.11 7.28
C ASN A 156 3.94 30.06 6.07
N SER A 157 5.05 30.79 5.88
CA SER A 157 5.23 31.71 4.73
C SER A 157 5.81 31.04 3.47
N VAL A 158 6.41 29.85 3.60
CA VAL A 158 7.07 29.14 2.49
C VAL A 158 6.20 28.01 1.98
N ILE A 159 6.04 27.93 0.66
CA ILE A 159 5.41 26.80 -0.03
C ILE A 159 6.50 25.86 -0.54
N LYS A 160 6.45 24.59 -0.13
CA LYS A 160 7.36 23.57 -0.64
C LYS A 160 6.91 23.13 -2.04
N GLY A 161 7.70 23.46 -3.06
CA GLY A 161 7.57 22.91 -4.40
C GLY A 161 8.55 21.76 -4.62
N SER A 162 8.06 20.61 -5.09
CA SER A 162 8.91 19.52 -5.57
C SER A 162 8.36 19.04 -6.91
N LYS A 163 9.19 19.07 -7.95
CA LYS A 163 8.86 18.42 -9.23
C LYS A 163 9.32 16.97 -9.17
N LYS A 164 8.48 16.05 -9.66
CA LYS A 164 8.96 14.72 -10.06
C LYS A 164 9.78 14.93 -11.33
N GLU A 165 11.09 14.67 -11.26
CA GLU A 165 11.90 14.38 -12.45
C GLU A 165 11.51 13.04 -13.05
#